data_AF-A0A7R9MRD0-F1
#
_entry.id   AF-A0A7R9MRD0-F1
#
_cell.length_a   1.000
_cell.length_b   1.000
_cell.length_c   1.000
_cell.angle_alpha   90.00
_cell.angle_beta   90.00
_cell.angle_gamma   90.00
#
_symmetry.space_group_name_H-M   'P 1'
#
loop_
_entity.id
_entity.type
_entity.pdbx_description
1 polymer ?
#
loop_
_entity_poly.entity_id
_entity_poly.type
_entity_poly.pdbx_seq_one_letter_code
_entity_poly.pdbx_strand_id
1 'polypeptide(L)'
;MVTKLKEMGYRVTLWVYPFVNTDSEVFAKESQYFIKAQNGSTAVNGWWNGNGAHVDFTNKKAQEWFVSRLKHIQNTTGIDSFKFDAGELGWVSRDFKLSDLSIEQTPVSLTQLYAQTVSQLGI
;
A
#
# COMPACT_ATOMS: atom_id res chain seq x y z
N MET A 1 17.49 -17.25 2.89
CA MET A 1 16.28 -17.96 3.39
C MET A 1 15.37 -18.36 2.25
N VAL A 2 14.81 -17.40 1.47
CA VAL A 2 13.90 -17.68 0.35
C VAL A 2 14.49 -18.69 -0.65
N THR A 3 15.75 -18.53 -1.07
CA THR A 3 16.44 -19.48 -1.96
C THR A 3 16.37 -20.93 -1.49
N LYS A 4 16.57 -21.19 -0.18
CA LYS A 4 16.50 -22.56 0.37
C LYS A 4 15.10 -23.15 0.27
N LEU A 5 14.05 -22.35 0.52
CA LEU A 5 12.66 -22.79 0.37
C LEU A 5 12.34 -23.10 -1.11
N LYS A 6 12.89 -22.31 -2.03
CA LYS A 6 12.76 -22.53 -3.48
C LYS A 6 13.47 -23.81 -3.93
N GLU A 7 14.68 -24.07 -3.43
CA GLU A 7 15.44 -25.32 -3.69
C GLU A 7 14.68 -26.56 -3.19
N MET A 8 13.85 -26.42 -2.16
CA MET A 8 12.95 -27.48 -1.67
C MET A 8 11.64 -27.61 -2.47
N GLY A 9 11.45 -26.81 -3.52
CA GLY A 9 10.26 -26.84 -4.38
C GLY A 9 9.06 -26.05 -3.86
N TYR A 10 9.20 -25.25 -2.80
CA TYR A 10 8.11 -24.43 -2.28
C TYR A 10 7.95 -23.12 -3.04
N ARG A 11 6.70 -22.64 -3.13
CA ARG A 11 6.39 -21.26 -3.50
C ARG A 11 6.32 -20.39 -2.26
N VAL A 12 6.80 -19.16 -2.34
CA VAL A 12 6.87 -18.23 -1.20
C VAL A 12 6.01 -17.00 -1.47
N THR A 13 5.10 -16.73 -0.53
CA THR A 13 4.18 -15.59 -0.56
C THR A 13 4.51 -14.62 0.55
N LEU A 14 4.56 -13.32 0.25
CA LEU A 14 4.68 -12.27 1.27
C LEU A 14 3.32 -11.67 1.62
N TRP A 15 3.15 -11.31 2.89
CA TRP A 15 1.99 -10.55 3.36
C TRP A 15 2.26 -9.05 3.18
N VAL A 16 1.33 -8.34 2.52
CA VAL A 16 1.48 -6.93 2.13
C VAL A 16 0.21 -6.16 2.48
N TYR A 17 0.39 -4.92 2.89
CA TYR A 17 -0.67 -4.00 3.30
C TYR A 17 -0.38 -2.58 2.80
N PRO A 18 -1.39 -1.71 2.66
CA PRO A 18 -1.27 -0.39 2.03
C PRO A 18 -0.84 0.73 2.99
N PHE A 19 -0.07 0.41 4.03
CA PHE A 19 0.37 1.38 5.04
C PHE A 19 1.88 1.47 5.15
N VAL A 20 2.38 2.66 5.48
CA VAL A 20 3.77 2.90 5.86
C VAL A 20 3.80 3.47 7.27
N ASN A 21 4.46 2.78 8.19
CA ASN A 21 4.59 3.23 9.58
C ASN A 21 5.45 4.49 9.71
N THR A 22 5.09 5.31 10.69
CA THR A 22 5.77 6.59 11.00
C THR A 22 7.23 6.44 11.40
N ASP A 23 7.65 5.26 11.87
CA ASP A 23 9.04 4.92 12.22
C ASP A 23 9.87 4.45 11.02
N SER A 24 9.25 4.26 9.85
CA SER A 24 9.95 3.91 8.61
C SER A 24 10.59 5.15 7.98
N GLU A 25 11.83 5.03 7.51
CA GLU A 25 12.45 6.09 6.71
C GLU A 25 11.66 6.44 5.44
N VAL A 26 10.87 5.48 4.93
CA VAL A 26 10.00 5.66 3.76
C VAL A 26 8.91 6.69 4.04
N PHE A 27 8.46 6.80 5.30
CA PHE A 27 7.36 7.69 5.67
C PHE A 27 7.65 9.15 5.34
N ALA A 28 8.85 9.63 5.69
CA ALA A 28 9.24 11.01 5.39
C ALA A 28 9.59 11.20 3.91
N LYS A 29 10.31 10.23 3.31
CA LYS A 29 10.85 10.33 1.95
C LYS A 29 9.77 10.26 0.86
N GLU A 30 8.68 9.53 1.12
CA GLU A 30 7.65 9.21 0.12
C GLU A 30 6.28 9.82 0.46
N SER A 31 6.29 10.90 1.24
CA SER A 31 5.08 11.54 1.75
C SER A 31 4.10 11.97 0.65
N GLN A 32 4.56 12.23 -0.57
CA GLN A 32 3.75 12.59 -1.74
C GLN A 32 2.81 11.47 -2.22
N TYR A 33 3.05 10.22 -1.82
CA TYR A 33 2.23 9.07 -2.21
C TYR A 33 1.16 8.69 -1.17
N PHE A 34 1.09 9.42 -0.06
CA PHE A 34 0.15 9.13 1.01
C PHE A 34 -1.05 10.06 1.01
N ILE A 35 -2.16 9.55 1.57
CA ILE A 35 -3.37 10.34 1.83
C ILE A 35 -3.01 11.57 2.67
N LYS A 36 -3.62 12.71 2.36
CA LYS A 36 -3.38 13.97 3.05
C LYS A 36 -4.50 14.30 4.03
N ALA A 37 -4.15 14.97 5.12
CA ALA A 37 -5.11 15.66 5.98
C ALA A 37 -5.56 16.97 5.30
N GLN A 38 -6.63 17.59 5.80
CA GLN A 38 -7.15 18.84 5.23
C GLN A 38 -6.14 20.00 5.21
N ASN A 39 -5.22 20.03 6.18
CA ASN A 39 -4.13 21.01 6.24
C ASN A 39 -2.96 20.72 5.28
N GLY A 40 -3.05 19.66 4.46
CA GLY A 40 -2.04 19.26 3.48
C GLY A 40 -0.90 18.39 4.03
N SER A 41 -0.83 18.15 5.35
CA SER A 41 0.13 17.19 5.91
C SER A 41 -0.26 15.74 5.56
N THR A 42 0.67 14.80 5.67
CA THR A 42 0.32 13.37 5.58
C THR A 42 -0.69 13.01 6.68
N ALA A 43 -1.77 12.32 6.33
CA ALA A 43 -2.74 11.80 7.29
C ALA A 43 -2.14 10.58 7.99
N VAL A 44 -1.93 10.69 9.30
CA VAL A 44 -1.43 9.60 10.14
C VAL A 44 -2.58 9.05 10.96
N ASN A 45 -2.76 7.74 10.90
CA ASN A 45 -3.80 7.06 11.61
C ASN A 45 -3.27 5.81 12.31
N GLY A 46 -3.96 5.41 13.36
CA GLY A 46 -3.75 4.11 13.97
C GLY A 46 -4.23 3.01 13.02
N TRP A 47 -3.47 1.93 12.93
CA TRP A 47 -3.85 0.66 12.32
C TRP A 47 -3.37 -0.49 13.22
N TRP A 48 -3.71 -1.74 12.88
CA TRP A 48 -3.46 -2.88 13.77
C TRP A 48 -1.99 -3.04 14.23
N ASN A 49 -1.02 -2.48 13.48
CA ASN A 49 0.41 -2.53 13.78
C ASN A 49 1.05 -1.14 13.93
N GLY A 50 0.36 -0.23 14.61
CA GLY A 50 0.90 1.05 15.08
C GLY A 50 0.29 2.26 14.38
N ASN A 51 1.10 3.30 14.16
CA ASN A 51 0.67 4.52 13.48
C ASN A 51 1.37 4.64 12.13
N GLY A 52 0.59 4.85 11.07
CA GLY A 52 1.09 4.93 9.72
C GLY A 52 0.24 5.79 8.80
N ALA A 53 0.72 5.97 7.58
CA ALA A 53 -0.01 6.63 6.52
C ALA A 53 -0.46 5.60 5.48
N HIS A 54 -1.69 5.77 5.00
CA HIS A 54 -2.24 4.95 3.93
C HIS A 54 -1.76 5.49 2.57
N VAL A 55 -1.38 4.59 1.67
CA VAL A 55 -1.05 4.93 0.28
C VAL A 55 -2.29 5.45 -0.44
N ASP A 56 -2.18 6.59 -1.11
CA ASP A 56 -3.32 7.17 -1.85
C ASP A 56 -3.48 6.47 -3.20
N PHE A 57 -4.25 5.38 -3.26
CA PHE A 57 -4.52 4.68 -4.52
C PHE A 57 -5.41 5.47 -5.49
N THR A 58 -5.89 6.67 -5.16
CA THR A 58 -6.45 7.58 -6.18
C THR A 58 -5.35 8.29 -6.98
N ASN A 59 -4.14 8.37 -6.44
CA ASN A 59 -2.99 8.93 -7.11
C ASN A 59 -2.30 7.86 -7.98
N LYS A 60 -2.41 7.98 -9.31
CA LYS A 60 -1.76 7.04 -10.24
C LYS A 60 -0.25 6.88 -10.01
N LYS A 61 0.46 7.96 -9.63
CA LYS A 61 1.90 7.86 -9.33
C LYS A 61 2.17 7.04 -8.06
N ALA A 62 1.25 7.08 -7.08
CA ALA A 62 1.34 6.24 -5.89
C ALA A 62 1.06 4.76 -6.22
N GLN A 63 0.10 4.49 -7.12
CA GLN A 63 -0.15 3.14 -7.63
C GLN A 63 1.11 2.56 -8.31
N GLU A 64 1.70 3.32 -9.25
CA GLU A 64 2.92 2.96 -9.96
C GLU A 64 4.10 2.73 -9.00
N TRP A 65 4.28 3.64 -8.05
CA TRP A 65 5.29 3.52 -7.01
C TRP A 65 5.12 2.22 -6.21
N PHE A 66 3.92 1.94 -5.71
CA PHE A 66 3.64 0.75 -4.92
C PHE A 66 3.91 -0.55 -5.71
N VAL A 67 3.40 -0.63 -6.94
CA VAL A 67 3.61 -1.79 -7.83
C VAL A 67 5.10 -1.97 -8.17
N SER A 68 5.82 -0.89 -8.48
CA SER A 68 7.24 -0.96 -8.83
C SER A 68 8.09 -1.54 -7.69
N ARG A 69 7.77 -1.21 -6.44
CA ARG A 69 8.45 -1.75 -5.26
C ARG A 69 8.20 -3.24 -5.09
N LEU A 70 6.98 -3.69 -5.28
CA LEU A 70 6.64 -5.12 -5.18
C LEU A 70 7.26 -5.93 -6.31
N LYS A 71 7.27 -5.41 -7.54
CA LYS A 71 8.00 -6.01 -8.67
C LYS A 71 9.51 -6.10 -8.38
N HIS A 72 10.10 -5.06 -7.80
CA HIS A 72 11.50 -5.10 -7.40
C HIS A 72 11.78 -6.23 -6.40
N ILE A 73 10.90 -6.43 -5.40
CA ILE A 73 11.02 -7.54 -4.45
C ILE A 73 10.92 -8.88 -5.17
N GLN A 74 9.92 -9.10 -6.04
CA GLN A 74 9.80 -10.35 -6.81
C GLN A 74 11.09 -10.64 -7.61
N ASN A 75 11.58 -9.65 -8.35
CA ASN A 75 12.72 -9.79 -9.24
C ASN A 75 14.06 -10.03 -8.51
N THR A 76 14.22 -9.51 -7.30
CA THR A 76 15.50 -9.58 -6.57
C THR A 76 15.55 -10.68 -5.52
N THR A 77 14.41 -11.17 -5.04
CA THR A 77 14.36 -12.11 -3.90
C THR A 77 13.81 -13.49 -4.24
N GLY A 78 13.13 -13.64 -5.39
CA GLY A 78 12.50 -14.90 -5.80
C GLY A 78 11.16 -15.19 -5.13
N ILE A 79 10.50 -14.17 -4.58
CA ILE A 79 9.13 -14.25 -4.07
C ILE A 79 8.15 -14.49 -5.23
N ASP A 80 7.24 -15.45 -5.06
CA ASP A 80 6.31 -15.90 -6.10
C ASP A 80 5.03 -15.06 -6.14
N SER A 81 4.53 -14.64 -4.98
CA SER A 81 3.23 -13.95 -4.88
C SER A 81 3.08 -13.12 -3.61
N PHE A 82 1.97 -12.41 -3.53
CA PHE A 82 1.62 -11.57 -2.38
C PHE A 82 0.20 -11.89 -1.89
N LYS A 83 0.02 -11.88 -0.57
CA LYS A 83 -1.29 -11.77 0.08
C LYS A 83 -1.50 -10.30 0.42
N PHE A 84 -2.43 -9.65 -0.25
CA PHE A 84 -2.83 -8.27 0.04
C PHE A 84 -3.89 -8.26 1.12
N ASP A 85 -3.68 -7.45 2.15
CA ASP A 85 -4.55 -7.33 3.31
C ASP A 85 -4.90 -5.88 3.58
N ALA A 86 -5.93 -5.67 4.40
CA ALA A 86 -6.54 -4.37 4.68
C ALA A 86 -7.00 -3.63 3.40
N GLY A 87 -6.90 -2.30 3.37
CA GLY A 87 -7.32 -1.44 2.26
C GLY A 87 -8.73 -0.85 2.41
N GLU A 88 -9.35 -1.03 3.56
CA GLU A 88 -10.54 -0.31 4.00
C GLU A 88 -10.22 1.09 4.53
N LEU A 89 -11.14 2.02 4.32
CA LEU A 89 -11.04 3.40 4.80
C LEU A 89 -11.32 3.57 6.30
N GLY A 90 -11.71 2.52 7.00
CA GLY A 90 -11.96 2.57 8.45
C GLY A 90 -10.75 3.02 9.27
N TRP A 91 -9.55 2.89 8.70
CA TRP A 91 -8.29 3.33 9.27
C TRP A 91 -7.90 4.76 8.89
N VAL A 92 -8.73 5.50 8.15
CA VAL A 92 -8.42 6.89 7.77
C VAL A 92 -9.27 7.85 8.60
N SER A 93 -8.63 8.85 9.24
CA SER A 93 -9.32 9.90 10.01
C SER A 93 -10.42 10.55 9.16
N ARG A 94 -11.56 10.94 9.76
CA ARG A 94 -12.69 11.54 9.03
C ARG A 94 -12.32 12.80 8.24
N ASP A 95 -11.28 13.52 8.64
CA ASP A 95 -10.84 14.77 8.03
C ASP A 95 -9.65 14.57 7.06
N PHE A 96 -9.86 13.74 6.05
CA PHE A 96 -8.85 13.43 5.02
C PHE A 96 -9.22 13.99 3.65
N LYS A 97 -8.22 14.09 2.78
CA LYS A 97 -8.32 14.50 1.38
C LYS A 97 -7.62 13.47 0.50
N LEU A 98 -8.34 12.98 -0.50
CA LEU A 98 -7.79 12.17 -1.59
C LEU A 98 -7.41 13.04 -2.78
N SER A 99 -6.51 12.52 -3.61
CA SER A 99 -6.02 13.26 -4.78
C SER A 99 -7.04 13.39 -5.91
N ASP A 100 -7.91 12.39 -6.15
CA ASP A 100 -8.72 12.33 -7.38
C ASP A 100 -10.18 11.86 -7.16
N LEU A 101 -10.67 11.81 -5.92
CA LEU A 101 -12.07 11.44 -5.62
C LEU A 101 -12.71 12.41 -4.61
N SER A 102 -14.01 12.67 -4.77
CA SER A 102 -14.80 13.32 -3.73
C SER A 102 -15.09 12.34 -2.57
N ILE A 103 -15.35 12.88 -1.38
CA ILE A 103 -15.69 12.11 -0.15
C ILE A 103 -16.98 11.25 -0.35
N GLU A 104 -17.83 11.63 -1.30
CA GLU A 104 -19.08 10.92 -1.61
C GLU A 104 -18.84 9.67 -2.45
N GLN A 105 -17.70 9.58 -3.15
CA GLN A 105 -17.36 8.46 -4.03
C GLN A 105 -16.50 7.41 -3.33
N THR A 106 -16.20 7.56 -2.04
CA THR A 106 -14.94 7.04 -1.48
C THR A 106 -14.95 5.72 -0.75
N PRO A 107 -16.00 5.27 -0.03
CA PRO A 107 -15.86 4.13 0.88
C PRO A 107 -15.39 2.85 0.18
N VAL A 108 -15.96 2.57 -0.99
CA VAL A 108 -15.66 1.36 -1.77
C VAL A 108 -14.53 1.60 -2.78
N SER A 109 -14.41 2.83 -3.30
CA SER A 109 -13.49 3.12 -4.40
C SER A 109 -12.02 2.98 -4.04
N LEU A 110 -11.60 3.30 -2.80
CA LEU A 110 -10.20 3.12 -2.42
C LEU A 110 -9.81 1.63 -2.32
N THR A 111 -10.65 0.79 -1.71
CA THR A 111 -10.44 -0.66 -1.68
C THR A 111 -10.43 -1.25 -3.09
N GLN A 112 -11.34 -0.79 -3.95
CA GLN A 112 -11.39 -1.22 -5.34
C GLN A 112 -10.13 -0.81 -6.12
N LEU A 113 -9.68 0.44 -5.97
CA LEU A 113 -8.46 0.94 -6.61
C LEU A 113 -7.22 0.21 -6.11
N TYR A 114 -7.15 -0.11 -4.81
CA TYR A 114 -6.09 -0.95 -4.27
C TYR A 114 -6.08 -2.33 -4.94
N ALA A 115 -7.23 -3.02 -4.98
CA ALA A 115 -7.37 -4.33 -5.61
C ALA A 115 -7.02 -4.31 -7.12
N GLN A 116 -7.50 -3.31 -7.86
CA GLN A 116 -7.18 -3.10 -9.28
C GLN A 116 -5.70 -2.76 -9.51
N THR A 117 -5.09 -2.01 -8.59
CA THR A 117 -3.66 -1.68 -8.68
C THR A 117 -2.82 -2.94 -8.53
N VAL A 118 -3.10 -3.75 -7.51
CA VAL A 118 -2.29 -4.93 -7.22
C VAL A 118 -2.57 -6.11 -8.14
N SER A 119 -3.71 -6.14 -8.84
CA SER A 119 -3.96 -7.18 -9.86
C SER A 119 -2.93 -7.18 -10.99
N GLN A 120 -2.21 -6.07 -11.19
CA GLN A 120 -1.09 -5.95 -12.15
C GLN A 120 0.14 -6.80 -11.78
N LEU A 121 0.16 -7.38 -10.59
CA LEU A 121 1.24 -8.25 -10.09
C LEU A 121 0.95 -9.74 -10.30
N GLY A 122 -0.28 -10.08 -10.70
CA GLY A 122 -0.63 -11.42 -11.15
C GLY A 122 0.01 -11.73 -12.50
N ILE A 123 0.51 -12.95 -12.64
CA ILE A 123 1.04 -13.53 -13.89
C ILE A 123 -0.08 -14.29 -14.59
#